data_AF-A0A4S4C386-F1
#
_entry.id   AF-A0A4S4C386-F1
#
_cell.length_a   1.000
_cell.length_b   1.000
_cell.length_c   1.000
_cell.angle_alpha   90.00
_cell.angle_beta   90.00
_cell.angle_gamma   90.00
#
_symmetry.space_group_name_H-M   'P 1'
#
loop_
_entity.id
_entity.type
_entity.pdbx_description
1 polymer ?
#
loop_
_entity_poly.entity_id
_entity_poly.type
_entity_poly.pdbx_seq_one_letter_code
_entity_poly.pdbx_strand_id
1 'polypeptide(L)'
;MTSPMIDTASNQKGFTLLETLGALVVTGIVLVTAIFFYQGMTDFYSASVEGRQAQSSARYGLSQIANRLHDSASVYRPNDANELRFSVFQNGTTSYRALRFNEGMLTLYTFNGTEAQWSSAAVSLASSPSLYARPVELARGLSTTAPPVYWTSASGTKTTLTGGAQLSNGETIGITLSYSLVRKTSSGGRFDSGLKSVSTSVKLYNDGL
;
A
#
# COMPACT_ATOMS: atom_id res chain seq x y z
N MET A 1 87.86 28.54 -22.28
CA MET A 1 86.83 27.51 -22.52
C MET A 1 85.86 27.57 -21.36
N THR A 2 84.68 28.12 -21.57
CA THR A 2 83.59 28.17 -20.59
C THR A 2 82.34 27.63 -21.27
N SER A 3 81.85 26.48 -20.80
CA SER A 3 80.63 25.85 -21.29
C SER A 3 79.41 26.72 -21.00
N PRO A 4 78.46 26.90 -21.92
CA PRO A 4 77.18 27.48 -21.57
C PRO A 4 76.34 26.44 -20.82
N MET A 5 75.90 26.80 -19.61
CA MET A 5 74.84 26.10 -18.87
C MET A 5 73.54 26.23 -19.69
N ILE A 6 72.94 25.11 -20.08
CA ILE A 6 71.55 25.09 -20.54
C ILE A 6 70.70 25.11 -19.29
N ASP A 7 70.27 26.30 -18.87
CA ASP A 7 69.18 26.45 -17.91
C ASP A 7 67.88 25.96 -18.57
N THR A 8 67.52 24.70 -18.33
CA THR A 8 66.15 24.24 -18.54
C THR A 8 65.26 24.93 -17.51
N ALA A 9 64.80 26.14 -17.83
CA ALA A 9 63.72 26.79 -17.10
C ALA A 9 62.49 25.86 -17.10
N SER A 10 62.09 25.39 -15.93
CA SER A 10 60.84 24.65 -15.79
C SER A 10 59.69 25.59 -16.18
N ASN A 11 59.00 25.31 -17.28
CA ASN A 11 57.78 26.01 -17.68
C ASN A 11 56.62 25.62 -16.73
N GLN A 12 56.69 26.00 -15.46
CA GLN A 12 55.51 26.07 -14.60
C GLN A 12 54.78 27.38 -14.95
N LYS A 13 53.81 27.31 -15.86
CA LYS A 13 52.86 28.41 -16.05
C LYS A 13 52.00 28.48 -14.78
N GLY A 14 52.27 29.46 -13.93
CA GLY A 14 51.40 29.78 -12.81
C GLY A 14 50.04 30.23 -13.32
N PHE A 15 48.96 29.82 -12.63
CA PHE A 15 47.62 30.30 -12.93
C PHE A 15 47.52 31.78 -12.59
N THR A 16 46.98 32.57 -13.51
CA THR A 16 46.65 33.96 -13.24
C THR A 16 45.48 34.05 -12.24
N LEU A 17 45.37 35.16 -11.54
CA LEU A 17 44.27 35.41 -10.61
C LEU A 17 42.90 35.31 -11.31
N LEU A 18 42.82 35.78 -12.56
CA LEU A 18 41.62 35.74 -13.37
C LEU A 18 41.21 34.30 -13.74
N GLU A 19 42.17 33.44 -14.07
CA GLU A 19 41.90 32.02 -14.36
C GLU A 19 41.45 31.27 -13.10
N THR A 20 42.03 31.59 -11.93
CA THR A 20 41.61 31.01 -10.64
C THR A 20 40.18 31.44 -10.28
N LEU A 21 39.84 32.71 -10.47
CA LEU A 21 38.47 33.21 -10.25
C LEU A 21 37.47 32.60 -11.24
N GLY A 22 37.85 32.49 -12.51
CA GLY A 22 37.04 31.82 -13.53
C GLY A 22 36.77 30.35 -13.18
N ALA A 23 37.80 29.62 -12.76
CA ALA A 23 37.68 28.22 -12.33
C ALA A 23 36.78 28.07 -11.09
N LEU A 24 36.87 28.98 -10.11
CA LEU A 24 36.00 28.99 -8.93
C LEU A 24 34.53 29.22 -9.31
N VAL A 25 34.25 30.15 -10.21
CA VAL A 25 32.87 30.41 -10.68
C VAL A 25 32.29 29.20 -11.40
N VAL A 26 33.05 28.59 -12.31
CA VAL A 26 32.61 27.39 -13.04
C VAL A 26 32.39 26.22 -12.07
N THR A 27 33.30 26.01 -11.12
CA THR A 27 33.18 24.95 -10.11
C THR A 27 31.96 25.17 -9.22
N GLY A 28 31.69 26.43 -8.82
CA GLY A 28 30.51 26.79 -8.03
C GLY A 28 29.21 26.50 -8.77
N ILE A 29 29.12 26.84 -10.05
CA ILE A 29 27.95 26.52 -10.89
C ILE A 29 27.75 25.00 -10.98
N VAL A 30 28.82 24.25 -11.28
CA VAL A 30 28.76 22.78 -11.40
C VAL A 30 28.33 22.13 -10.08
N LEU A 31 28.85 22.59 -8.94
CA LEU A 31 28.47 22.10 -7.62
C LEU A 31 26.99 22.34 -7.32
N VAL A 32 26.49 23.55 -7.55
CA VAL A 32 25.08 23.88 -7.33
C VAL A 32 24.18 23.00 -8.20
N THR A 33 24.50 22.85 -9.49
CA THR A 33 23.74 21.98 -10.39
C THR A 33 23.79 20.52 -9.94
N ALA A 34 24.96 20.00 -9.55
CA ALA A 34 25.10 18.63 -9.05
C ALA A 34 24.27 18.38 -7.78
N ILE A 35 24.21 19.35 -6.87
CA ILE A 35 23.36 19.27 -5.66
C ILE A 35 21.88 19.17 -6.04
N PHE A 36 21.40 20.00 -6.98
CA PHE A 36 20.01 19.93 -7.47
C PHE A 36 19.67 18.58 -8.11
N PHE A 37 20.56 18.04 -8.94
CA PHE A 37 20.36 16.72 -9.55
C PHE A 37 20.37 15.59 -8.52
N TYR A 38 21.30 15.61 -7.58
CA TYR A 38 21.39 14.62 -6.52
C TYR A 38 20.12 14.60 -5.66
N GLN A 39 19.67 15.78 -5.20
CA GLN A 39 18.43 15.93 -4.43
C GLN A 39 17.21 15.45 -5.22
N GLY A 40 17.08 15.83 -6.49
CA GLY A 40 15.97 15.39 -7.35
C GLY A 40 15.96 13.87 -7.56
N MET A 41 17.13 13.24 -7.70
CA MET A 41 17.23 11.78 -7.83
C MET A 41 16.86 11.06 -6.53
N THR A 42 17.36 11.50 -5.37
CA THR A 42 17.05 10.86 -4.08
C THR A 42 15.55 10.90 -3.75
N ASP A 43 14.90 12.00 -4.10
CA ASP A 43 13.45 12.19 -3.92
C ASP A 43 12.65 11.26 -4.81
N PHE A 44 13.07 11.16 -6.08
CA PHE A 44 12.45 10.28 -7.05
C PHE A 44 12.55 8.80 -6.64
N TYR A 45 13.72 8.36 -6.16
CA TYR A 45 13.94 6.97 -5.75
C TYR A 45 13.15 6.60 -4.49
N SER A 46 13.21 7.42 -3.44
CA SER A 46 12.51 7.15 -2.17
C SER A 46 10.98 7.13 -2.33
N ALA A 47 10.45 8.06 -3.12
CA ALA A 47 9.04 8.09 -3.53
C ALA A 47 8.59 6.82 -4.26
N SER A 48 9.46 6.29 -5.13
CA SER A 48 9.15 5.08 -5.89
C SER A 48 9.06 3.85 -4.99
N VAL A 49 9.91 3.74 -3.97
CA VAL A 49 9.97 2.56 -3.10
C VAL A 49 8.77 2.50 -2.15
N GLU A 50 8.44 3.58 -1.44
CA GLU A 50 7.32 3.59 -0.48
C GLU A 50 5.97 3.37 -1.19
N GLY A 51 5.75 4.04 -2.33
CA GLY A 51 4.55 3.87 -3.13
C GLY A 51 4.39 2.46 -3.72
N ARG A 52 5.49 1.84 -4.18
CA ARG A 52 5.50 0.45 -4.65
C ARG A 52 5.26 -0.53 -3.51
N GLN A 53 5.77 -0.26 -2.31
CA GLN A 53 5.57 -1.11 -1.14
C GLN A 53 4.10 -1.14 -0.73
N ALA A 54 3.43 0.02 -0.63
CA ALA A 54 2.00 0.10 -0.32
C ALA A 54 1.15 -0.62 -1.39
N GLN A 55 1.47 -0.40 -2.67
CA GLN A 55 0.80 -1.10 -3.77
C GLN A 55 0.98 -2.63 -3.69
N SER A 56 2.22 -3.09 -3.45
CA SER A 56 2.53 -4.51 -3.33
C SER A 56 1.82 -5.13 -2.13
N SER A 57 1.78 -4.41 -1.00
CA SER A 57 1.07 -4.84 0.20
C SER A 57 -0.44 -4.96 -0.05
N ALA A 58 -1.05 -3.97 -0.70
CA ALA A 58 -2.47 -4.01 -1.06
C ALA A 58 -2.79 -5.18 -2.00
N ARG A 59 -1.97 -5.42 -3.04
CA ARG A 59 -2.15 -6.56 -3.96
C ARG A 59 -1.97 -7.90 -3.28
N TYR A 60 -0.97 -8.03 -2.41
CA TYR A 60 -0.75 -9.24 -1.62
C TYR A 60 -1.96 -9.51 -0.71
N GLY A 61 -2.42 -8.50 0.03
CA GLY A 61 -3.60 -8.61 0.88
C GLY A 61 -4.85 -9.02 0.09
N LEU A 62 -5.09 -8.42 -1.08
CA LEU A 62 -6.20 -8.80 -1.96
C LEU A 62 -6.11 -10.24 -2.47
N SER A 63 -4.91 -10.71 -2.85
CA SER A 63 -4.71 -12.10 -3.28
C SER A 63 -5.01 -13.08 -2.14
N GLN A 64 -4.50 -12.77 -0.95
CA GLN A 64 -4.76 -13.53 0.28
C GLN A 64 -6.25 -13.58 0.63
N ILE A 65 -6.97 -12.47 0.45
CA ILE A 65 -8.42 -12.41 0.70
C ILE A 65 -9.19 -13.17 -0.36
N ALA A 66 -8.84 -12.99 -1.63
CA ALA A 66 -9.51 -13.64 -2.75
C ALA A 66 -9.47 -15.17 -2.62
N ASN A 67 -8.30 -15.74 -2.28
CA ASN A 67 -8.16 -17.17 -2.06
C ASN A 67 -9.04 -17.68 -0.91
N ARG A 68 -9.24 -16.89 0.15
CA ARG A 68 -10.07 -17.28 1.29
C ARG A 68 -11.57 -17.08 1.04
N LEU A 69 -11.93 -16.10 0.21
CA LEU A 69 -13.32 -15.85 -0.18
C LEU A 69 -13.80 -16.81 -1.26
N HIS A 70 -12.90 -17.39 -2.04
CA HIS A 70 -13.25 -18.37 -3.07
C HIS A 70 -13.99 -19.57 -2.48
N ASP A 71 -13.58 -20.03 -1.30
CA ASP A 71 -14.20 -21.17 -0.60
C ASP A 71 -15.28 -20.73 0.40
N SER A 72 -15.73 -19.48 0.29
CA SER A 72 -16.74 -18.93 1.18
C SER A 72 -18.14 -19.18 0.63
N ALA A 73 -19.02 -19.69 1.49
CA ALA A 73 -20.44 -19.88 1.17
C ALA A 73 -21.28 -18.62 1.48
N SER A 74 -20.78 -17.76 2.37
CA SER A 74 -21.53 -16.62 2.85
C SER A 74 -20.62 -15.49 3.31
N VAL A 75 -21.02 -14.27 2.97
CA VAL A 75 -20.35 -13.05 3.38
C VAL A 75 -21.37 -12.17 4.07
N TYR A 76 -20.99 -11.59 5.20
CA TYR A 76 -21.80 -10.66 5.95
C TYR A 76 -21.05 -9.34 6.14
N ARG A 77 -21.73 -8.25 5.83
CA ARG A 77 -21.23 -6.89 5.98
C ARG A 77 -21.92 -6.23 7.18
N PRO A 78 -21.31 -6.21 8.39
CA PRO A 78 -21.91 -5.57 9.56
C PRO A 78 -22.06 -4.05 9.39
N ASN A 79 -22.75 -3.38 10.33
CA ASN A 79 -22.90 -1.92 10.29
C ASN A 79 -21.57 -1.16 10.36
N ASP A 80 -20.56 -1.76 10.99
CA ASP A 80 -19.23 -1.16 11.06
C ASP A 80 -18.57 -1.12 9.69
N ALA A 81 -18.42 0.07 9.11
CA ALA A 81 -17.88 0.34 7.77
C ALA A 81 -16.61 -0.42 7.41
N ASN A 82 -15.73 -0.62 8.39
CA ASN A 82 -14.39 -1.13 8.17
C ASN A 82 -14.29 -2.66 8.38
N GLU A 83 -15.41 -3.36 8.50
CA GLU A 83 -15.42 -4.80 8.77
C GLU A 83 -16.16 -5.61 7.70
N LEU A 84 -15.62 -6.77 7.33
CA LEU A 84 -16.30 -7.77 6.48
C LEU A 84 -16.14 -9.14 7.12
N ARG A 85 -17.22 -9.89 7.27
CA ARG A 85 -17.17 -11.25 7.80
C ARG A 85 -17.50 -12.24 6.70
N PHE A 86 -16.90 -13.42 6.76
CA PHE A 86 -17.15 -14.46 5.78
C PHE A 86 -16.94 -15.84 6.39
N SER A 87 -17.69 -16.81 5.87
CA SER A 87 -17.48 -18.22 6.19
C SER A 87 -16.32 -18.78 5.38
N VAL A 88 -15.62 -19.76 5.93
CA VAL A 88 -14.57 -20.53 5.27
C VAL A 88 -14.81 -21.99 5.61
N PHE A 89 -14.81 -22.84 4.58
CA PHE A 89 -14.87 -24.28 4.80
C PHE A 89 -13.47 -24.81 5.13
N GLN A 90 -13.29 -25.38 6.33
CA GLN A 90 -12.01 -25.91 6.76
C GLN A 90 -12.21 -27.25 7.47
N ASN A 91 -11.53 -28.30 7.00
CA ASN A 91 -11.56 -29.64 7.58
C ASN A 91 -12.99 -30.22 7.73
N GLY A 92 -13.89 -29.96 6.77
CA GLY A 92 -15.26 -30.45 6.81
C GLY A 92 -16.22 -29.63 7.69
N THR A 93 -15.75 -28.53 8.30
CA THR A 93 -16.55 -27.68 9.19
C THR A 93 -16.51 -26.23 8.73
N THR A 94 -17.66 -25.55 8.82
CA THR A 94 -17.74 -24.10 8.60
C THR A 94 -17.07 -23.36 9.74
N SER A 95 -16.07 -22.56 9.42
CA SER A 95 -15.42 -21.60 10.34
C SER A 95 -15.68 -20.18 9.87
N TYR A 96 -15.64 -19.21 10.78
CA TYR A 96 -15.87 -17.81 10.44
C TYR A 96 -14.59 -16.98 10.54
N ARG A 97 -14.45 -16.01 9.63
CA ARG A 97 -13.37 -15.04 9.58
C ARG A 97 -13.92 -13.63 9.52
N ALA A 98 -13.13 -12.69 10.00
CA ALA A 98 -13.44 -11.26 9.91
C ALA A 98 -12.23 -10.48 9.39
N LEU A 99 -12.44 -9.67 8.36
CA LEU A 99 -11.51 -8.63 7.93
C LEU A 99 -11.86 -7.36 8.66
N ARG A 100 -10.85 -6.70 9.20
CA ARG A 100 -10.97 -5.40 9.84
C ARG A 100 -9.93 -4.46 9.26
N PHE A 101 -10.38 -3.31 8.82
CA PHE A 101 -9.52 -2.19 8.51
C PHE A 101 -9.41 -1.25 9.71
N ASN A 102 -8.18 -0.91 10.09
CA ASN A 102 -7.91 0.07 11.13
C ASN A 102 -6.60 0.80 10.80
N GLU A 103 -6.61 2.13 10.87
CA GLU A 103 -5.40 2.97 10.76
C GLU A 103 -4.46 2.63 9.58
N GLY A 104 -5.00 2.32 8.40
CA GLY A 104 -4.19 2.02 7.21
C GLY A 104 -3.67 0.58 7.17
N MET A 105 -4.15 -0.28 8.07
CA MET A 105 -3.86 -1.70 8.14
C MET A 105 -5.13 -2.52 7.91
N LEU A 106 -5.00 -3.59 7.14
CA LEU A 106 -6.04 -4.59 6.94
C LEU A 106 -5.63 -5.89 7.63
N THR A 107 -6.43 -6.33 8.59
CA THR A 107 -6.13 -7.45 9.45
C THR A 107 -7.23 -8.50 9.36
N LEU A 108 -6.82 -9.76 9.24
CA LEU A 108 -7.71 -10.92 9.30
C LEU A 108 -7.76 -11.47 10.72
N TYR A 109 -8.96 -11.76 11.18
CA TYR A 109 -9.24 -12.40 12.46
C TYR A 109 -9.94 -13.74 12.24
N THR A 110 -9.69 -14.67 13.14
CA THR A 110 -10.59 -15.79 13.41
C THR A 110 -11.79 -15.26 14.18
N PHE A 111 -13.01 -15.56 13.73
CA PHE A 111 -14.22 -15.18 14.44
C PHE A 111 -14.77 -16.41 15.19
N ASN A 112 -14.71 -16.37 16.52
CA ASN A 112 -15.08 -17.47 17.42
C ASN A 112 -16.51 -17.33 17.98
N GLY A 113 -17.39 -16.64 17.26
CA GLY A 113 -18.80 -16.51 17.64
C GLY A 113 -19.68 -17.59 17.01
N THR A 114 -20.93 -17.66 17.48
CA THR A 114 -21.99 -18.46 16.83
C THR A 114 -22.42 -17.82 15.51
N GLU A 115 -23.16 -18.56 14.68
CA GLU A 115 -23.72 -18.03 13.43
C GLU A 115 -24.60 -16.78 13.66
N ALA A 116 -25.42 -16.78 14.71
CA ALA A 116 -26.24 -15.62 15.09
C ALA A 116 -25.41 -14.39 15.49
N GLN A 117 -24.24 -14.60 16.10
CA GLN A 117 -23.31 -13.50 16.41
C GLN A 117 -22.57 -13.03 15.16
N TRP A 118 -22.21 -13.95 14.26
CA TRP A 118 -21.56 -13.64 13.00
C TRP A 118 -22.44 -12.76 12.11
N SER A 119 -23.73 -13.06 11.98
CA SER A 119 -24.70 -12.27 11.21
C SER A 119 -25.33 -11.10 11.97
N SER A 120 -24.88 -10.82 13.20
CA SER A 120 -25.39 -9.70 13.98
C SER A 120 -24.68 -8.39 13.64
N ALA A 121 -25.48 -7.36 13.36
CA ALA A 121 -25.01 -6.01 13.06
C ALA A 121 -24.44 -5.26 14.29
N ALA A 122 -24.80 -5.70 15.50
CA ALA A 122 -24.36 -5.10 16.76
C ALA A 122 -23.01 -5.63 17.25
N VAL A 123 -22.64 -6.84 16.82
CA VAL A 123 -21.32 -7.40 17.04
C VAL A 123 -20.33 -6.64 16.16
N SER A 124 -19.16 -6.31 16.68
CA SER A 124 -17.99 -5.80 15.95
C SER A 124 -16.74 -6.04 16.79
N LEU A 125 -15.55 -5.83 16.21
CA LEU A 125 -14.32 -5.88 17.00
C LEU A 125 -14.35 -4.90 18.19
N ALA A 126 -14.97 -3.74 18.01
CA ALA A 126 -15.05 -2.70 19.05
C ALA A 126 -16.01 -3.08 20.18
N SER A 127 -17.16 -3.69 19.88
CA SER A 127 -18.18 -4.03 20.89
C SER A 127 -18.00 -5.43 21.50
N SER A 128 -17.32 -6.35 20.80
CA SER A 128 -17.20 -7.75 21.22
C SER A 128 -15.82 -8.32 20.90
N PRO A 129 -14.73 -7.73 21.42
CA PRO A 129 -13.36 -8.10 21.06
C PRO A 129 -13.01 -9.56 21.38
N SER A 130 -13.65 -10.16 22.39
CA SER A 130 -13.45 -11.58 22.75
C SER A 130 -13.83 -12.57 21.66
N LEU A 131 -14.66 -12.17 20.69
CA LEU A 131 -15.04 -13.01 19.54
C LEU A 131 -13.98 -13.01 18.43
N TYR A 132 -12.97 -12.13 18.50
CA TYR A 132 -11.96 -11.97 17.46
C TYR A 132 -10.61 -12.43 17.97
N ALA A 133 -10.09 -13.49 17.36
CA ALA A 133 -8.84 -14.13 17.78
C ALA A 133 -7.83 -14.21 16.63
N ARG A 134 -6.55 -14.41 16.98
CA ARG A 134 -5.46 -14.69 16.03
C ARG A 134 -5.38 -13.64 14.90
N PRO A 135 -5.05 -12.38 15.22
CA PRO A 135 -4.89 -11.34 14.21
C PRO A 135 -3.74 -11.68 13.25
N VAL A 136 -3.98 -11.52 11.95
CA VAL A 136 -2.97 -11.66 10.90
C VAL A 136 -3.01 -10.42 10.01
N GLU A 137 -1.92 -9.67 9.96
CA GLU A 137 -1.78 -8.53 9.05
C GLU A 137 -1.77 -9.03 7.60
N LEU A 138 -2.68 -8.52 6.77
CA LEU A 138 -2.75 -8.85 5.34
C LEU A 138 -2.18 -7.75 4.46
N ALA A 139 -2.42 -6.49 4.83
CA ALA A 139 -1.89 -5.34 4.13
C ALA A 139 -1.68 -4.17 5.08
N ARG A 140 -0.70 -3.32 4.74
CA ARG A 140 -0.35 -2.09 5.48
C ARG A 140 -0.03 -0.95 4.54
N GLY A 141 -0.11 0.28 5.05
CA GLY A 141 0.13 1.48 4.25
C GLY A 141 -1.04 1.82 3.31
N LEU A 142 -2.23 1.33 3.65
CA LEU A 142 -3.47 1.70 2.97
C LEU A 142 -3.91 3.09 3.40
N SER A 143 -4.74 3.73 2.58
CA SER A 143 -5.25 5.08 2.84
C SER A 143 -6.27 5.06 3.98
N THR A 144 -6.08 5.92 4.97
CA THR A 144 -7.01 6.13 6.08
C THR A 144 -8.19 7.03 5.70
N THR A 145 -8.04 7.85 4.66
CA THR A 145 -9.08 8.76 4.15
C THR A 145 -9.99 8.10 3.11
N ALA A 146 -9.58 6.95 2.55
CA ALA A 146 -10.37 6.13 1.65
C ALA A 146 -10.37 4.67 2.12
N PRO A 147 -11.22 4.31 3.12
CA PRO A 147 -11.28 2.97 3.66
C PRO A 147 -11.72 1.93 2.61
N PRO A 148 -11.53 0.63 2.89
CA PRO A 148 -11.93 -0.43 1.97
C PRO A 148 -13.40 -0.33 1.55
N VAL A 149 -13.64 -0.48 0.26
CA VAL A 149 -14.99 -0.54 -0.30
C VAL A 149 -15.30 -1.98 -0.67
N TYR A 150 -16.35 -2.52 -0.07
CA TYR A 150 -16.91 -3.83 -0.38
C TYR A 150 -18.11 -3.64 -1.30
N TRP A 151 -18.21 -4.42 -2.36
CA TRP A 151 -19.26 -4.28 -3.35
C TRP A 151 -19.68 -5.65 -3.88
N THR A 152 -20.94 -5.78 -4.29
CA THR A 152 -21.41 -6.91 -5.07
C THR A 152 -21.53 -6.52 -6.53
N SER A 153 -21.58 -7.51 -7.43
CA SER A 153 -21.97 -7.26 -8.81
C SER A 153 -23.02 -8.25 -9.29
N ALA A 154 -24.14 -7.70 -9.76
CA ALA A 154 -25.18 -8.42 -10.47
C ALA A 154 -25.27 -7.87 -11.90
N SER A 155 -25.14 -8.76 -12.89
CA SER A 155 -25.27 -8.42 -14.31
C SER A 155 -24.33 -7.29 -14.79
N GLY A 156 -23.14 -7.19 -14.19
CA GLY A 156 -22.12 -6.19 -14.53
C GLY A 156 -22.24 -4.84 -13.80
N THR A 157 -23.35 -4.59 -13.10
CA THR A 157 -23.50 -3.40 -12.24
C THR A 157 -22.81 -3.64 -10.91
N LYS A 158 -22.00 -2.70 -10.44
CA LYS A 158 -21.37 -2.75 -9.11
C LYS A 158 -22.20 -1.98 -8.10
N THR A 159 -22.55 -2.63 -6.99
CA THR A 159 -23.31 -2.03 -5.90
C THR A 159 -22.51 -2.15 -4.62
N THR A 160 -22.24 -1.02 -3.96
CA THR A 160 -21.56 -1.02 -2.66
C THR A 160 -22.38 -1.77 -1.62
N LEU A 161 -21.74 -2.65 -0.86
CA LEU A 161 -22.37 -3.32 0.27
C LEU A 161 -22.46 -2.37 1.47
N THR A 162 -23.67 -2.24 1.99
CA THR A 162 -23.98 -1.42 3.16
C THR A 162 -24.32 -2.30 4.37
N GLY A 163 -24.41 -1.68 5.55
CA GLY A 163 -24.57 -2.40 6.82
C GLY A 163 -25.77 -3.35 6.84
N GLY A 164 -25.53 -4.56 7.32
CA GLY A 164 -26.51 -5.65 7.37
C GLY A 164 -26.63 -6.46 6.09
N ALA A 165 -25.89 -6.14 5.02
CA ALA A 165 -25.95 -6.91 3.78
C ALA A 165 -25.33 -8.30 3.96
N GLN A 166 -26.02 -9.31 3.45
CA GLN A 166 -25.55 -10.69 3.38
C GLN A 166 -25.51 -11.12 1.92
N LEU A 167 -24.39 -11.73 1.52
CA LEU A 167 -24.26 -12.39 0.23
C LEU A 167 -24.19 -13.90 0.45
N SER A 168 -24.78 -14.64 -0.48
CA SER A 168 -24.93 -16.09 -0.48
C SER A 168 -24.24 -16.73 -1.70
N ASN A 169 -24.20 -18.06 -1.72
CA ASN A 169 -23.62 -18.86 -2.80
C ASN A 169 -23.96 -18.33 -4.20
N GLY A 170 -22.95 -18.27 -5.06
CA GLY A 170 -23.08 -17.83 -6.45
C GLY A 170 -23.09 -16.32 -6.66
N GLU A 171 -23.21 -15.50 -5.60
CA GLU A 171 -23.05 -14.05 -5.70
C GLU A 171 -21.57 -13.65 -5.82
N THR A 172 -21.30 -12.49 -6.42
CA THR A 172 -19.93 -11.97 -6.55
C THR A 172 -19.66 -10.94 -5.47
N ILE A 173 -18.61 -11.16 -4.67
CA ILE A 173 -18.06 -10.16 -3.75
C ILE A 173 -16.82 -9.52 -4.37
N GLY A 174 -16.74 -8.20 -4.30
CA GLY A 174 -15.59 -7.42 -4.70
C GLY A 174 -15.08 -6.54 -3.57
N ILE A 175 -13.77 -6.34 -3.55
CA ILE A 175 -13.07 -5.56 -2.53
C ILE A 175 -12.13 -4.61 -3.23
N THR A 176 -12.21 -3.34 -2.88
CA THR A 176 -11.31 -2.28 -3.34
C THR A 176 -10.53 -1.75 -2.15
N LEU A 177 -9.20 -1.81 -2.24
CA LEU A 177 -8.29 -1.19 -1.28
C LEU A 177 -7.66 0.04 -1.92
N SER A 178 -7.61 1.13 -1.17
CA SER A 178 -6.97 2.37 -1.59
C SER A 178 -5.68 2.61 -0.82
N TYR A 179 -4.70 3.22 -1.46
CA TYR A 179 -3.40 3.58 -0.88
C TYR A 179 -2.91 4.89 -1.51
N SER A 180 -2.13 5.65 -0.75
CA SER A 180 -1.51 6.88 -1.25
C SER A 180 -0.11 6.59 -1.76
N LEU A 181 0.23 7.19 -2.90
CA LEU A 181 1.61 7.23 -3.36
C LEU A 181 2.32 8.40 -2.67
N VAL A 182 3.01 8.11 -1.58
CA VAL A 182 3.80 9.12 -0.88
C VAL A 182 5.11 9.35 -1.60
N ARG A 183 5.44 10.61 -1.85
CA ARG A 183 6.76 11.07 -2.28
C ARG A 183 7.42 11.81 -1.13
N LYS A 184 8.73 11.60 -0.94
CA LYS A 184 9.53 12.43 -0.05
C LYS A 184 10.28 13.46 -0.89
N THR A 185 10.24 14.72 -0.46
CA THR A 185 11.09 15.78 -0.99
C THR A 185 12.47 15.73 -0.33
N SER A 186 13.43 16.43 -0.91
CA SER A 186 14.84 16.44 -0.49
C SER A 186 15.03 17.14 0.85
N SER A 187 14.06 17.97 1.20
CA SER A 187 13.89 18.58 2.52
C SER A 187 13.24 17.65 3.56
N GLY A 188 12.89 16.41 3.20
CA GLY A 188 12.22 15.44 4.06
C GLY A 188 10.69 15.62 4.16
N GLY A 189 10.12 16.56 3.41
CA GLY A 189 8.66 16.78 3.35
C GLY A 189 7.94 15.62 2.68
N ARG A 190 6.79 15.20 3.23
CA ARG A 190 5.90 14.23 2.57
C ARG A 190 4.96 14.95 1.62
N PHE A 191 4.90 14.49 0.39
CA PHE A 191 3.93 14.90 -0.61
C PHE A 191 3.09 13.71 -1.03
N ASP A 192 1.77 13.79 -0.87
CA ASP A 192 0.87 12.77 -1.38
C ASP A 192 0.66 13.01 -2.89
N SER A 193 1.18 12.10 -3.72
CA SER A 193 1.02 12.18 -5.18
C SER A 193 -0.31 11.62 -5.68
N GLY A 194 -1.23 11.34 -4.76
CA GLY A 194 -2.61 11.04 -5.04
C GLY A 194 -3.01 9.63 -4.61
N LEU A 195 -4.31 9.50 -4.41
CA LEU A 195 -4.94 8.23 -4.07
C LEU A 195 -4.93 7.29 -5.27
N LYS A 196 -4.54 6.04 -5.03
CA LYS A 196 -4.66 4.92 -5.96
C LYS A 196 -5.47 3.82 -5.33
N SER A 197 -6.07 2.98 -6.16
CA SER A 197 -6.86 1.85 -5.70
C SER A 197 -6.53 0.60 -6.51
N VAL A 198 -6.62 -0.54 -5.84
CA VAL A 198 -6.59 -1.87 -6.44
C VAL A 198 -7.85 -2.62 -6.02
N SER A 199 -8.40 -3.42 -6.92
CA SER A 199 -9.61 -4.17 -6.66
C SER A 199 -9.44 -5.64 -7.05
N THR A 200 -10.15 -6.50 -6.34
CA THR A 200 -10.36 -7.90 -6.74
C THR A 200 -11.84 -8.23 -6.60
N SER A 201 -12.28 -9.28 -7.28
CA SER A 201 -13.61 -9.84 -7.11
C SER A 201 -13.59 -11.35 -7.22
N VAL A 202 -14.44 -11.98 -6.43
CA VAL A 202 -14.55 -13.43 -6.33
C VAL A 202 -16.03 -13.79 -6.36
N LYS A 203 -16.38 -14.79 -7.16
CA LYS A 203 -17.69 -15.42 -7.08
C LYS A 203 -17.67 -16.39 -5.90
N LEU A 204 -18.59 -16.21 -4.97
CA LEU A 204 -18.74 -17.10 -3.81
C LEU A 204 -19.04 -18.51 -4.29
N TYR A 205 -18.50 -19.48 -3.56
CA TYR A 205 -18.59 -20.88 -3.93
C TYR A 205 -20.05 -21.28 -4.16
N ASN A 206 -20.28 -22.04 -5.24
CA ASN A 206 -21.61 -22.50 -5.62
C ASN A 206 -21.57 -24.03 -5.65
N ASP A 207 -21.64 -24.66 -4.48
CA ASP A 207 -21.93 -26.08 -4.43
C ASP A 207 -23.42 -26.26 -4.65
N GLY A 208 -23.78 -26.55 -5.90
CA GLY A 208 -24.98 -27.31 -6.22
C GLY A 208 -24.77 -28.80 -5.96
N LEU A 209 -24.21 -29.15 -4.81
CA LEU A 209 -24.12 -30.52 -4.28
C LEU A 209 -25.08 -30.66 -3.10
#